data_AF-A0A662MCQ6-F1
#
_entry.id   AF-A0A662MCQ6-F1
#
_cell.length_a   1.000
_cell.length_b   1.000
_cell.length_c   1.000
_cell.angle_alpha   90.00
_cell.angle_beta   90.00
_cell.angle_gamma   90.00
#
_symmetry.space_group_name_H-M   'P 1'
#
loop_
_entity.id
_entity.type
_entity.pdbx_description
1 polymer ?
#
loop_
_entity_poly.entity_id
_entity_poly.type
_entity_poly.pdbx_seq_one_letter_code
_entity_poly.pdbx_strand_id
1 'polypeptide(L)'
;MNRYFARLFAVAIVVMLVLSIVPAQISAITEGKQANAKYKWVFMVYLDADNNLEGAGISDFNEMEMAGSTDDVAIVVMMDRTPGYDTSNGDWTDTRIYLVQFDTDPENISSQLLVDLGERNMGDPNTVLEFVTYVHEHFPSEHYALVFWDHGNAWRRAGPGNPNYKGVCWDDTNGSDYLTE
;
A
#
# COMPACT_ATOMS: atom_id res chain seq x y z
N MET A 1 -15.03 -69.53 10.98
CA MET A 1 -14.74 -68.40 10.08
C MET A 1 -14.32 -67.20 10.93
N ASN A 2 -13.07 -66.76 10.80
CA ASN A 2 -12.29 -66.19 11.90
C ASN A 2 -12.49 -64.67 12.06
N ARG A 3 -13.16 -64.23 13.15
CA ARG A 3 -13.55 -62.83 13.42
C ARG A 3 -12.37 -61.86 13.56
N TYR A 4 -11.14 -62.38 13.68
CA TYR A 4 -9.90 -61.61 13.75
C TYR A 4 -9.44 -61.08 12.38
N PHE A 5 -9.71 -61.79 11.27
CA PHE A 5 -9.30 -61.33 9.93
C PHE A 5 -10.10 -60.12 9.43
N ALA A 6 -11.36 -59.98 9.85
CA ALA A 6 -12.21 -58.85 9.47
C ALA A 6 -11.80 -57.52 10.15
N ARG A 7 -11.17 -57.57 11.33
CA ARG A 7 -10.76 -56.37 12.08
C ARG A 7 -9.46 -55.75 11.58
N LEU A 8 -8.51 -56.54 11.06
CA LEU A 8 -7.29 -56.00 10.45
C LEU A 8 -7.55 -55.31 9.10
N PHE A 9 -8.50 -55.80 8.30
CA PHE A 9 -8.88 -55.15 7.04
C PHE A 9 -9.60 -53.80 7.25
N ALA A 10 -10.44 -53.68 8.28
CA ALA A 10 -11.16 -52.44 8.57
C ALA A 10 -10.22 -51.31 9.05
N VAL A 11 -9.19 -51.63 9.85
CA VAL A 11 -8.22 -50.62 10.34
C VAL A 11 -7.26 -50.16 9.24
N ALA A 12 -6.82 -51.05 8.35
CA ALA A 12 -5.96 -50.69 7.22
C ALA A 12 -6.69 -49.79 6.19
N ILE A 13 -7.99 -50.00 5.97
CA ILE A 13 -8.81 -49.17 5.07
C ILE A 13 -9.05 -47.77 5.66
N VAL A 14 -9.27 -47.65 6.97
CA VAL A 14 -9.43 -46.34 7.63
C VAL A 14 -8.11 -45.54 7.66
N VAL A 15 -6.96 -46.19 7.85
CA VAL A 15 -5.65 -45.52 7.81
C VAL A 15 -5.28 -45.07 6.38
N MET A 16 -5.63 -45.83 5.34
CA MET A 16 -5.42 -45.38 3.93
C MET A 16 -6.39 -44.28 3.48
N LEU A 17 -7.61 -44.23 4.03
CA LEU A 17 -8.57 -43.15 3.78
C LEU A 17 -8.17 -41.83 4.47
N VAL A 18 -7.60 -41.89 5.68
CA VAL A 18 -7.13 -40.68 6.37
C VAL A 18 -5.85 -40.12 5.74
N LEU A 19 -4.97 -40.96 5.18
CA LEU A 19 -3.74 -40.53 4.51
C LEU A 19 -3.94 -39.95 3.10
N SER A 20 -5.09 -40.18 2.45
CA SER A 20 -5.41 -39.64 1.12
C SER A 20 -6.19 -38.32 1.16
N ILE A 21 -6.79 -37.96 2.31
CA ILE A 21 -7.52 -36.70 2.50
C ILE A 21 -6.59 -35.54 2.88
N VAL A 22 -5.51 -35.82 3.63
CA VAL A 22 -4.58 -34.77 4.10
C VAL A 22 -3.83 -34.07 2.95
N PRO A 23 -3.29 -34.77 1.92
CA PRO A 23 -2.61 -34.09 0.81
C PRO A 23 -3.55 -33.21 -0.02
N ALA A 24 -4.78 -33.66 -0.24
CA ALA A 24 -5.78 -32.93 -1.03
C ALA A 24 -6.26 -31.66 -0.31
N GLN A 25 -6.39 -31.71 1.03
CA GLN A 25 -6.68 -30.52 1.81
C GLN A 25 -5.50 -29.54 1.79
N ILE A 26 -4.25 -30.02 1.93
CA ILE A 26 -3.04 -29.17 1.83
C ILE A 26 -2.94 -28.48 0.46
N SER A 27 -3.23 -29.17 -0.64
CA SER A 27 -3.27 -28.54 -1.98
C SER A 27 -4.32 -27.44 -2.07
N ALA A 28 -5.53 -27.63 -1.51
CA ALA A 28 -6.59 -26.61 -1.54
C ALA A 28 -6.30 -25.37 -0.68
N ILE A 29 -5.61 -25.51 0.47
CA ILE A 29 -5.14 -24.35 1.26
C ILE A 29 -3.99 -23.60 0.57
N THR A 30 -3.25 -24.27 -0.32
CA THR A 30 -2.16 -23.65 -1.09
C THR A 30 -2.67 -22.99 -2.38
N GLU A 31 -3.63 -23.61 -3.09
CA GLU A 31 -4.31 -23.02 -4.25
C GLU A 31 -5.21 -21.83 -3.87
N GLY A 32 -5.85 -21.87 -2.70
CA GLY A 32 -6.69 -20.76 -2.19
C GLY A 32 -5.92 -19.51 -1.76
N LYS A 33 -4.58 -19.54 -1.75
CA LYS A 33 -3.72 -18.39 -1.43
C LYS A 33 -3.00 -17.81 -2.64
N GLN A 34 -3.32 -18.27 -3.86
CA GLN A 34 -3.16 -17.43 -5.03
C GLN A 34 -4.37 -16.51 -5.03
N ALA A 35 -4.25 -15.37 -4.35
CA ALA A 35 -5.23 -14.31 -4.49
C ALA A 35 -5.45 -14.13 -5.99
N ASN A 36 -6.68 -14.33 -6.48
CA ASN A 36 -6.99 -14.01 -7.87
C ASN A 36 -6.66 -12.53 -8.03
N ALA A 37 -5.50 -12.24 -8.63
CA ALA A 37 -5.05 -10.89 -8.86
C ALA A 37 -6.17 -10.18 -9.63
N LYS A 38 -6.72 -9.15 -9.01
CA LYS A 38 -7.80 -8.35 -9.60
C LYS A 38 -7.21 -7.38 -10.62
N TYR A 39 -6.01 -6.87 -10.36
CA TYR A 39 -5.31 -5.92 -11.21
C TYR A 39 -4.05 -6.54 -11.82
N LYS A 40 -3.63 -6.03 -12.98
CA LYS A 40 -2.31 -6.33 -13.57
C LYS A 40 -1.22 -5.51 -12.90
N TRP A 41 -1.51 -4.24 -12.61
CA TRP A 41 -0.60 -3.34 -11.92
C TRP A 41 -1.31 -2.55 -10.83
N VAL A 42 -0.61 -2.34 -9.71
CA VAL A 42 -1.02 -1.38 -8.68
C VAL A 42 0.16 -0.43 -8.44
N PHE A 43 -0.09 0.85 -8.62
CA PHE A 43 0.84 1.92 -8.27
C PHE A 43 0.46 2.43 -6.87
N MET A 44 1.36 2.27 -5.92
CA MET A 44 1.31 2.83 -4.58
C MET A 44 2.09 4.14 -4.60
N VAL A 45 1.41 5.27 -4.43
CA VAL A 45 2.06 6.58 -4.36
C VAL A 45 2.03 7.03 -2.91
N TYR A 46 3.21 7.08 -2.30
CA TYR A 46 3.43 7.63 -0.96
C TYR A 46 3.78 9.10 -1.14
N LEU A 47 2.76 9.94 -1.02
CA LEU A 47 2.78 11.37 -1.33
C LEU A 47 2.85 12.16 -0.03
N ASP A 48 4.08 12.46 0.38
CA ASP A 48 4.32 13.27 1.56
C ASP A 48 4.30 14.75 1.16
N ALA A 49 3.14 15.38 1.32
CA ALA A 49 2.92 16.79 1.08
C ALA A 49 2.92 17.60 2.39
N ASP A 50 3.41 17.01 3.50
CA ASP A 50 3.56 17.71 4.77
C ASP A 50 4.84 18.55 4.81
N ASN A 51 4.90 19.54 3.93
CA ASN A 51 5.92 20.57 3.90
C ASN A 51 5.55 21.62 2.84
N ASN A 52 6.52 22.45 2.47
CA ASN A 52 6.34 23.52 1.49
C ASN A 52 6.06 23.06 0.04
N LEU A 53 5.95 21.76 -0.23
CA LEU A 53 5.52 21.19 -1.51
C LEU A 53 4.03 20.82 -1.54
N GLU A 54 3.25 21.10 -0.50
CA GLU A 54 1.83 20.74 -0.41
C GLU A 54 1.03 21.02 -1.70
N GLY A 55 1.10 22.26 -2.22
CA GLY A 55 0.40 22.64 -3.45
C GLY A 55 0.88 21.89 -4.71
N ALA A 56 2.16 21.52 -4.77
CA ALA A 56 2.67 20.67 -5.84
C ALA A 56 2.14 19.23 -5.71
N GLY A 57 2.02 18.73 -4.48
CA GLY A 57 1.44 17.41 -4.21
C GLY A 57 -0.03 17.32 -4.63
N ILE A 58 -0.80 18.37 -4.36
CA ILE A 58 -2.20 18.50 -4.84
C ILE A 58 -2.26 18.53 -6.37
N SER A 59 -1.41 19.33 -7.02
CA SER A 59 -1.34 19.40 -8.49
C SER A 59 -1.03 18.03 -9.10
N ASP A 60 -0.02 17.33 -8.59
CA ASP A 60 0.35 16.00 -9.09
C ASP A 60 -0.74 14.96 -8.81
N PHE A 61 -1.51 15.10 -7.73
CA PHE A 61 -2.70 14.29 -7.49
C PHE A 61 -3.74 14.47 -8.60
N ASN A 62 -4.09 15.71 -8.93
CA ASN A 62 -5.05 15.99 -10.02
C ASN A 62 -4.51 15.52 -11.39
N GLU A 63 -3.19 15.57 -11.63
CA GLU A 63 -2.59 14.96 -12.83
C GLU A 63 -2.77 13.44 -12.87
N MET A 64 -2.69 12.75 -11.73
CA MET A 64 -3.01 11.31 -11.66
C MET A 64 -4.50 11.03 -11.94
N GLU A 65 -5.41 11.92 -11.54
CA GLU A 65 -6.85 11.81 -11.85
C GLU A 65 -7.12 11.92 -13.35
N MET A 66 -6.32 12.69 -14.10
CA MET A 66 -6.43 12.73 -15.56
C MET A 66 -6.05 11.39 -16.23
N ALA A 67 -5.33 10.49 -15.54
CA ALA A 67 -5.11 9.12 -15.97
C ALA A 67 -6.17 8.16 -15.40
N GLY A 68 -6.40 8.24 -14.08
CA GLY A 68 -7.38 7.44 -13.34
C GLY A 68 -7.05 5.95 -13.20
N SER A 69 -7.68 5.30 -12.22
CA SER A 69 -7.67 3.84 -12.14
C SER A 69 -8.59 3.19 -13.18
N THR A 70 -8.28 1.96 -13.58
CA THR A 70 -9.04 1.13 -14.53
C THR A 70 -9.26 -0.27 -13.96
N ASP A 71 -9.92 -1.14 -14.73
CA ASP A 71 -10.08 -2.56 -14.35
C ASP A 71 -8.74 -3.32 -14.29
N ASP A 72 -7.74 -2.91 -15.07
CA ASP A 72 -6.42 -3.55 -15.15
C ASP A 72 -5.37 -2.89 -14.25
N VAL A 73 -5.54 -1.61 -13.91
CA VAL A 73 -4.54 -0.80 -13.19
C VAL A 73 -5.21 -0.03 -12.07
N ALA A 74 -4.74 -0.18 -10.83
CA ALA A 74 -5.14 0.71 -9.73
C ALA A 74 -4.01 1.70 -9.40
N ILE A 75 -4.37 2.95 -9.18
CA ILE A 75 -3.49 3.98 -8.60
C ILE A 75 -4.04 4.27 -7.21
N VAL A 76 -3.27 3.93 -6.19
CA VAL A 76 -3.62 4.13 -4.78
C VAL A 76 -2.63 5.11 -4.20
N VAL A 77 -3.12 6.20 -3.63
CA VAL A 77 -2.31 7.29 -3.10
C VAL A 77 -2.53 7.36 -1.59
N MET A 78 -1.47 7.27 -0.80
CA MET A 78 -1.45 7.77 0.57
C MET A 78 -0.90 9.19 0.51
N MET A 79 -1.70 10.17 0.90
CA MET A 79 -1.34 11.58 0.89
C MET A 79 -1.41 12.14 2.30
N ASP A 80 -0.37 12.85 2.70
CA ASP A 80 -0.34 13.65 3.92
C ASP A 80 -0.26 15.14 3.57
N ARG A 81 -0.92 15.98 4.35
CA ARG A 81 -0.99 17.44 4.13
C ARG A 81 -0.76 18.20 5.40
N THR A 82 -0.38 19.46 5.24
CA THR A 82 0.07 20.33 6.34
C THR A 82 -0.68 21.66 6.35
N PRO A 83 -0.79 22.33 7.50
CA PRO A 83 -1.32 23.68 7.51
C PRO A 83 -0.37 24.69 6.86
N GLY A 84 -0.93 25.62 6.08
CA GLY A 84 -0.31 26.91 5.81
C GLY A 84 0.40 27.09 4.47
N TYR A 85 0.46 26.07 3.61
CA TYR A 85 0.98 26.21 2.24
C TYR A 85 -0.12 26.22 1.18
N ASP A 86 -1.16 25.41 1.32
CA ASP A 86 -2.29 25.33 0.39
C ASP A 86 -3.64 25.15 1.11
N THR A 87 -4.60 26.04 0.87
CA THR A 87 -5.94 25.97 1.51
C THR A 87 -7.03 25.41 0.58
N SER A 88 -6.66 24.86 -0.57
CA SER A 88 -7.58 24.22 -1.51
C SER A 88 -7.99 22.84 -1.03
N ASN A 89 -8.90 22.19 -1.75
CA ASN A 89 -9.23 20.78 -1.54
C ASN A 89 -9.68 20.44 -0.11
N GLY A 90 -10.29 21.42 0.57
CA GLY A 90 -10.83 21.28 1.92
C GLY A 90 -9.89 21.64 3.07
N ASP A 91 -8.64 22.06 2.79
CA ASP A 91 -7.66 22.52 3.80
C ASP A 91 -7.52 21.55 4.98
N TRP A 92 -7.45 20.26 4.68
CA TRP A 92 -7.21 19.21 5.66
C TRP A 92 -5.71 19.02 5.89
N THR A 93 -5.37 18.56 7.08
CA THR A 93 -3.99 18.48 7.60
C THR A 93 -3.78 17.13 8.26
N ASP A 94 -4.18 16.07 7.58
CA ASP A 94 -4.16 14.69 8.07
C ASP A 94 -3.70 13.76 6.95
N THR A 95 -3.49 12.47 7.25
CA THR A 95 -3.08 11.48 6.25
C THR A 95 -4.25 10.66 5.75
N ARG A 96 -4.38 10.50 4.44
CA ARG A 96 -5.50 9.83 3.79
C ARG A 96 -5.06 8.88 2.68
N ILE A 97 -5.81 7.80 2.51
CA ILE A 97 -5.63 6.86 1.39
C ILE A 97 -6.79 7.00 0.41
N TYR A 98 -6.46 7.18 -0.86
CA TYR A 98 -7.41 7.32 -1.97
C TYR A 98 -7.22 6.24 -3.03
N LEU A 99 -8.32 5.83 -3.65
CA LEU A 99 -8.30 5.20 -4.97
C LEU A 99 -8.53 6.28 -6.01
N VAL A 100 -7.52 6.53 -6.84
CA VAL A 100 -7.59 7.60 -7.85
C VAL A 100 -8.64 7.26 -8.90
N GLN A 101 -9.61 8.14 -9.10
CA GLN A 101 -10.64 8.01 -10.13
C GLN A 101 -10.31 8.90 -11.33
N PHE A 102 -10.78 8.50 -12.51
CA PHE A 102 -10.62 9.35 -13.67
C PHE A 102 -11.54 10.58 -13.54
N ASP A 103 -10.97 11.76 -13.68
CA ASP A 103 -11.70 12.98 -13.96
C ASP A 103 -10.88 13.96 -14.82
N THR A 104 -11.42 15.15 -15.06
CA THR A 104 -10.81 16.16 -15.92
C THR A 104 -10.75 17.54 -15.26
N ASP A 105 -11.02 17.62 -13.95
CA ASP A 105 -10.89 18.84 -13.17
C ASP A 105 -9.44 18.96 -12.70
N PRO A 106 -8.67 19.95 -13.20
CA PRO A 106 -7.26 20.05 -12.85
C PRO A 106 -7.03 20.65 -11.45
N GLU A 107 -8.07 21.13 -10.77
CA GLU A 107 -7.95 21.90 -9.53
C GLU A 107 -8.46 21.16 -8.29
N ASN A 108 -9.44 20.26 -8.45
CA ASN A 108 -10.12 19.63 -7.32
C ASN A 108 -10.00 18.10 -7.33
N ILE A 109 -9.44 17.57 -6.25
CA ILE A 109 -9.38 16.14 -5.95
C ILE A 109 -10.80 15.61 -5.79
N SER A 110 -11.19 14.72 -6.70
CA SER A 110 -12.53 14.10 -6.74
C SER A 110 -12.51 12.59 -6.48
N SER A 111 -11.31 12.03 -6.30
CA SER A 111 -11.05 10.62 -6.07
C SER A 111 -11.69 10.04 -4.82
N GLN A 112 -11.87 8.71 -4.84
CA GLN A 112 -12.52 8.00 -3.76
C GLN A 112 -11.60 7.94 -2.53
N LEU A 113 -11.97 8.66 -1.47
CA LEU A 113 -11.40 8.47 -0.14
C LEU A 113 -11.72 7.04 0.37
N LEU A 114 -10.69 6.25 0.64
CA LEU A 114 -10.82 4.91 1.17
C LEU A 114 -10.68 4.89 2.69
N VAL A 115 -9.68 5.60 3.20
CA VAL A 115 -9.33 5.63 4.63
C VAL A 115 -8.84 7.02 4.99
N ASP A 116 -9.36 7.54 6.10
CA ASP A 116 -8.79 8.66 6.83
C ASP A 116 -8.04 8.07 8.03
N LEU A 117 -6.72 8.26 8.08
CA LEU A 117 -5.84 7.69 9.10
C LEU A 117 -5.61 8.65 10.27
N GLY A 118 -6.13 9.87 10.18
CA GLY A 118 -5.59 11.01 10.90
C GLY A 118 -4.12 11.26 10.55
N GLU A 119 -3.45 12.06 11.36
CA GLU A 119 -2.03 12.35 11.21
C GLU A 119 -1.15 11.09 11.26
N ARG A 120 -0.15 11.02 10.37
CA ARG A 120 0.95 10.05 10.41
C ARG A 120 2.28 10.75 10.20
N ASN A 121 3.31 10.24 10.87
CA ASN A 121 4.67 10.60 10.56
C ASN A 121 5.07 9.93 9.23
N MET A 122 5.20 10.69 8.16
CA MET A 122 5.58 10.18 6.85
C MET A 122 7.06 9.79 6.77
N GLY A 123 7.89 10.26 7.72
CA GLY A 123 9.26 9.81 7.95
C GLY A 123 9.40 8.49 8.74
N ASP A 124 8.33 7.96 9.35
CA ASP A 124 8.36 6.68 10.06
C ASP A 124 8.24 5.49 9.06
N PRO A 125 9.21 4.56 9.00
CA PRO A 125 9.12 3.40 8.13
C PRO A 125 7.90 2.50 8.42
N ASN A 126 7.29 2.58 9.60
CA ASN A 126 6.05 1.87 9.90
C ASN A 126 4.85 2.44 9.13
N THR A 127 4.84 3.72 8.79
CA THR A 127 3.78 4.35 7.97
C THR A 127 3.82 3.78 6.54
N VAL A 128 5.02 3.64 5.96
CA VAL A 128 5.21 2.96 4.67
C VAL A 128 4.74 1.51 4.74
N LEU A 129 5.07 0.81 5.82
CA LEU A 129 4.64 -0.59 6.01
C LEU A 129 3.12 -0.71 6.16
N GLU A 130 2.48 0.20 6.90
CA GLU A 130 1.02 0.31 7.02
C GLU A 130 0.39 0.48 5.64
N PHE A 131 0.93 1.40 4.82
CA PHE A 131 0.45 1.65 3.47
C PHE A 131 0.59 0.44 2.55
N VAL A 132 1.79 -0.13 2.45
CA VAL A 132 2.05 -1.29 1.58
C VAL A 132 1.18 -2.49 1.98
N THR A 133 1.02 -2.70 3.29
CA THR A 133 0.17 -3.79 3.81
C THR A 133 -1.29 -3.55 3.44
N TYR A 134 -1.80 -2.34 3.68
CA TYR A 134 -3.16 -1.96 3.31
C TYR A 134 -3.42 -2.20 1.82
N VAL A 135 -2.53 -1.72 0.94
CA VAL A 135 -2.71 -1.87 -0.51
C VAL A 135 -2.67 -3.33 -0.92
N HIS A 136 -1.73 -4.12 -0.40
CA HIS A 136 -1.62 -5.54 -0.75
C HIS A 136 -2.85 -6.35 -0.29
N GLU A 137 -3.48 -5.98 0.83
CA GLU A 137 -4.68 -6.65 1.33
C GLU A 137 -5.94 -6.30 0.52
N HIS A 138 -6.05 -5.07 0.03
CA HIS A 138 -7.28 -4.55 -0.61
C HIS A 138 -7.22 -4.54 -2.15
N PHE A 139 -6.02 -4.53 -2.73
CA PHE A 139 -5.79 -4.42 -4.18
C PHE A 139 -4.86 -5.56 -4.66
N PRO A 140 -5.31 -6.83 -4.62
CA PRO A 140 -4.49 -7.94 -5.07
C PRO A 140 -4.13 -7.77 -6.55
N SER A 141 -2.83 -7.82 -6.86
CA SER A 141 -2.29 -7.53 -8.20
C SER A 141 -1.19 -8.50 -8.60
N GLU A 142 -0.99 -8.67 -9.92
CA GLU A 142 0.16 -9.39 -10.47
C GLU A 142 1.47 -8.64 -10.20
N HIS A 143 1.42 -7.31 -10.27
CA HIS A 143 2.57 -6.43 -10.10
C HIS A 143 2.25 -5.21 -9.23
N TYR A 144 3.27 -4.73 -8.53
CA TYR A 144 3.21 -3.56 -7.68
C TYR A 144 4.39 -2.63 -7.96
N ALA A 145 4.14 -1.33 -7.95
CA ALA A 145 5.15 -0.30 -7.96
C ALA A 145 4.91 0.63 -6.75
N LEU A 146 5.97 0.94 -6.00
CA LEU A 146 5.93 1.93 -4.92
C LEU A 146 6.72 3.16 -5.36
N VAL A 147 6.07 4.32 -5.27
CA VAL A 147 6.61 5.63 -5.62
C VAL A 147 6.65 6.48 -4.36
N PHE A 148 7.83 6.97 -4.01
CA PHE A 148 8.00 7.99 -2.98
C PHE A 148 8.02 9.36 -3.65
N TRP A 149 7.10 10.22 -3.26
CA TRP A 149 6.99 11.59 -3.75
C TRP A 149 7.20 12.52 -2.56
N ASP A 150 8.20 13.41 -2.71
CA ASP A 150 8.49 14.60 -1.87
C ASP A 150 9.93 15.11 -2.19
N HIS A 151 10.44 16.07 -1.43
CA HIS A 151 11.86 16.33 -1.21
C HIS A 151 12.68 15.05 -0.98
N GLY A 152 13.96 15.16 -1.33
CA GLY A 152 14.91 14.11 -1.08
C GLY A 152 16.35 14.54 -1.27
N ASN A 153 17.22 13.98 -0.44
CA ASN A 153 18.66 14.00 -0.64
C ASN A 153 19.20 12.61 -1.04
N ALA A 154 18.30 11.62 -1.17
CA ALA A 154 18.57 10.27 -1.66
C ALA A 154 19.77 9.64 -0.94
N TRP A 155 20.86 9.37 -1.66
CA TRP A 155 22.07 8.72 -1.15
C TRP A 155 23.18 9.70 -0.71
N ARG A 156 22.92 11.02 -0.77
CA ARG A 156 23.92 12.04 -0.43
C ARG A 156 24.18 12.04 1.07
N ARG A 157 25.46 12.11 1.43
CA ARG A 157 25.90 12.24 2.82
C ARG A 157 26.02 13.72 3.19
N ALA A 158 25.75 14.02 4.46
CA ALA A 158 26.07 15.31 5.04
C ALA A 158 27.56 15.64 4.84
N GLY A 159 27.88 16.90 4.59
CA GLY A 159 29.23 17.38 4.33
C GLY A 159 29.43 18.83 4.77
N PRO A 160 30.66 19.36 4.72
CA PRO A 160 30.93 20.74 5.12
C PRO A 160 30.09 21.71 4.27
N GLY A 161 29.19 22.45 4.91
CA GLY A 161 28.27 23.39 4.26
C GLY A 161 26.98 22.76 3.70
N ASN A 162 26.79 21.45 3.86
CA ASN A 162 25.54 20.77 3.56
C ASN A 162 25.10 19.95 4.78
N PRO A 163 24.21 20.49 5.63
CA PRO A 163 23.66 19.75 6.77
C PRO A 163 22.70 18.65 6.32
N ASN A 164 22.36 18.56 5.03
CA ASN A 164 21.34 17.65 4.55
C ASN A 164 21.71 16.20 4.81
N TYR A 165 20.79 15.55 5.51
CA TYR A 165 20.86 14.15 5.87
C TYR A 165 20.33 13.28 4.73
N LYS A 166 20.80 12.03 4.72
CA LYS A 166 20.45 11.04 3.71
C LYS A 166 18.98 10.63 3.90
N GLY A 167 18.12 10.87 2.91
CA GLY A 167 16.70 10.49 3.01
C GLY A 167 15.79 11.06 1.93
N VAL A 168 14.51 10.71 2.04
CA VAL A 168 13.36 11.12 1.19
C VAL A 168 12.12 11.28 2.09
N CYS A 169 11.06 11.96 1.61
CA CYS A 169 9.79 12.14 2.35
C CYS A 169 10.02 12.83 3.70
N TRP A 170 10.16 14.15 3.66
CA TRP A 170 10.35 15.07 4.75
C TRP A 170 9.02 15.59 5.27
N ASP A 171 8.72 15.26 6.51
CA ASP A 171 7.49 15.59 7.22
C ASP A 171 7.77 16.70 8.24
N ASP A 172 7.31 17.91 7.93
CA ASP A 172 7.60 19.12 8.72
C ASP A 172 6.88 19.12 10.08
N THR A 173 5.65 18.61 10.17
CA THR A 173 4.89 18.63 11.43
C THR A 173 5.39 17.58 12.43
N ASN A 174 6.12 16.56 11.98
CA ASN A 174 6.73 15.52 12.81
C ASN A 174 8.18 15.83 13.24
N GLY A 175 8.54 17.11 13.24
CA GLY A 175 9.87 17.57 13.63
C GLY A 175 10.88 17.53 12.48
N SER A 176 10.40 17.68 11.25
CA SER A 176 11.18 17.48 10.02
C SER A 176 11.81 16.08 9.97
N ASP A 177 11.03 15.06 10.35
CA ASP A 177 11.46 13.66 10.23
C ASP A 177 11.46 13.25 8.75
N TYR A 178 12.19 12.19 8.41
CA TYR A 178 12.27 11.72 7.03
C TYR A 178 12.68 10.25 6.93
N LEU A 179 12.27 9.59 5.84
CA LEU A 179 12.67 8.23 5.58
C LEU A 179 14.18 8.14 5.30
N THR A 180 14.89 7.41 6.15
CA THR A 180 16.33 7.12 6.05
C THR A 180 16.59 5.61 6.14
N GLU A 181 17.82 5.20 5.80
CA GLU A 181 18.31 3.82 5.98
C GLU A 181 18.43 3.38 7.44
#